data_AF-A0A926CPC4-F1
#
_entry.id   AF-A0A926CPC4-F1
#
_cell.length_a   1.000
_cell.length_b   1.000
_cell.length_c   1.000
_cell.angle_alpha   90.00
_cell.angle_beta   90.00
_cell.angle_gamma   90.00
#
_symmetry.space_group_name_H-M   'P 1'
#
loop_
_entity.id
_entity.type
_entity.pdbx_description
1 polymer ?
#
loop_
_entity_poly.entity_id
_entity_poly.type
_entity_poly.pdbx_seq_one_letter_code
_entity_poly.pdbx_strand_id
1 'polypeptide(L)'
;MWRNVAGQMRNRTMPPAESKLSEDDRLRITSWIDDRLRTTACDIGDYAGAVAVRRLNRREYHNTIRDLIGIDFNVSEAFPADGTGGAGFDTNGETLFIPPLLMERYLEAAQQIVDRAIISPKLLKSYTSAEMEPAVVAPSRVLAPGQEASAMLPVYLDGDYDVAVSADRSEPMGKLLLKIDGLAGVPLTAPPAAQQGRAGGGRPPVYRIQVRLGRGLRMLSLVSEDNPVTIRGLTVEQKVRAPSPERLAVHYRLLGTEPGEELLNSRKAAQQILRTFLRKAYRRPVQQTDTDRLLVLYDRSAQRGDPFEERMKLVLKAVLAGPEFLFRFERRNEKPGIHPLGQHELAVRLS
;
A
#
# COMPACT_ATOMS: atom_id res chain seq x y z
N MET A 1 22.43 0.11 -38.53
CA MET A 1 22.42 0.18 -40.00
C MET A 1 22.71 -1.18 -40.64
N TRP A 2 23.93 -1.73 -40.55
CA TRP A 2 24.31 -3.02 -41.17
C TRP A 2 23.44 -4.24 -40.77
N ARG A 3 22.97 -4.31 -39.52
CA ARG A 3 22.01 -5.34 -39.06
C ARG A 3 20.69 -5.34 -39.83
N ASN A 4 20.18 -4.15 -40.17
CA ASN A 4 18.92 -4.02 -40.93
C ASN A 4 19.14 -4.44 -42.40
N VAL A 5 20.29 -4.09 -42.98
CA VAL A 5 20.67 -4.51 -44.33
C VAL A 5 20.77 -6.04 -44.40
N ALA A 6 21.43 -6.69 -43.43
CA ALA A 6 21.50 -8.15 -43.34
C ALA A 6 20.10 -8.80 -43.23
N GLY A 7 19.19 -8.20 -42.46
CA GLY A 7 17.80 -8.68 -42.35
C GLY A 7 17.05 -8.63 -43.69
N GLN A 8 17.18 -7.52 -44.43
CA GLN A 8 16.55 -7.38 -45.76
C GLN A 8 17.14 -8.38 -46.77
N MET A 9 18.46 -8.59 -46.75
CA MET A 9 19.13 -9.57 -47.62
C MET A 9 18.71 -11.01 -47.29
N ARG A 10 18.57 -11.37 -46.01
CA ARG A 10 18.10 -12.71 -45.56
C ARG A 10 16.63 -12.97 -45.93
N ASN A 11 15.79 -11.96 -45.77
CA ASN A 11 14.36 -12.03 -46.09
C ASN A 11 14.07 -11.95 -47.59
N ARG A 12 15.11 -11.87 -48.44
CA ARG A 12 15.03 -11.75 -49.91
C ARG A 12 14.22 -10.53 -50.39
N THR A 13 14.09 -9.52 -49.54
CA THR A 13 13.53 -8.22 -49.93
C THR A 13 14.57 -7.35 -50.64
N MET A 14 15.85 -7.72 -50.53
CA MET A 14 16.97 -7.19 -51.29
C MET A 14 17.85 -8.32 -51.83
N PRO A 15 18.43 -8.19 -53.04
CA PRO A 15 18.27 -7.08 -53.97
C PRO A 15 16.88 -7.08 -54.66
N PRO A 16 16.38 -5.93 -55.16
CA PRO A 16 15.08 -5.84 -55.83
C PRO A 16 15.08 -6.66 -57.14
N ALA A 17 13.89 -7.04 -57.62
CA ALA A 17 13.74 -7.91 -58.79
C ALA A 17 14.44 -7.38 -60.07
N GLU A 18 14.51 -6.06 -60.24
CA GLU A 18 15.17 -5.37 -61.37
C GLU A 18 16.72 -5.38 -61.26
N SER A 19 17.28 -5.92 -60.17
CA SER A 19 18.71 -5.88 -59.91
C SER A 19 19.48 -6.87 -60.80
N LYS A 20 20.68 -6.45 -61.20
CA LYS A 20 21.64 -7.31 -61.91
C LYS A 20 22.42 -8.25 -60.97
N LEU A 21 22.18 -8.17 -59.66
CA LEU A 21 22.87 -8.98 -58.66
C LEU A 21 22.26 -10.39 -58.60
N SER A 22 23.13 -11.40 -58.67
CA SER A 22 22.71 -12.79 -58.57
C SER A 22 22.44 -13.22 -57.12
N GLU A 23 21.79 -14.38 -56.94
CA GLU A 23 21.64 -14.99 -55.61
C GLU A 23 22.99 -15.30 -54.96
N ASP A 24 24.01 -15.65 -55.75
CA ASP A 24 25.37 -15.87 -55.25
C ASP A 24 26.00 -14.58 -54.73
N ASP A 25 25.75 -13.45 -55.38
CA ASP A 25 26.22 -12.14 -54.90
C ASP A 25 25.49 -11.74 -53.61
N ARG A 26 24.19 -12.03 -53.51
CA ARG A 26 23.41 -11.83 -52.27
C ARG A 26 24.00 -12.63 -51.11
N LEU A 27 24.36 -13.89 -51.34
CA LEU A 27 24.97 -14.76 -50.34
C LEU A 27 26.37 -14.28 -49.94
N ARG A 28 27.21 -13.87 -50.92
CA ARG A 28 28.55 -13.31 -50.64
C ARG A 28 28.47 -12.04 -49.80
N ILE A 29 27.58 -11.11 -50.15
CA ILE A 29 27.38 -9.87 -49.39
C ILE A 29 26.85 -10.17 -48.00
N THR A 30 25.88 -11.09 -47.87
CA THR A 30 25.35 -11.49 -46.56
C THR A 30 26.44 -12.10 -45.68
N SER A 31 27.26 -13.01 -46.24
CA SER A 31 28.38 -13.61 -45.54
C SER A 31 29.42 -12.58 -45.12
N TRP A 32 29.74 -11.62 -45.99
CA TRP A 32 30.67 -10.53 -45.66
C TRP A 32 30.13 -9.64 -44.55
N ILE A 33 28.85 -9.27 -44.59
CA ILE A 33 28.23 -8.48 -43.52
C ILE A 33 28.26 -9.25 -42.19
N ASP A 34 27.91 -10.53 -42.20
CA ASP A 34 27.90 -11.36 -41.00
C ASP A 34 29.30 -11.56 -40.41
N ASP A 35 30.29 -11.83 -41.26
CA ASP A 35 31.68 -11.98 -40.83
C ASP A 35 32.25 -10.67 -40.28
N ARG A 36 31.95 -9.55 -40.95
CA ARG A 36 32.38 -8.23 -40.48
C ARG A 36 31.71 -7.83 -39.17
N LEU A 37 30.41 -8.08 -39.02
CA LEU A 37 29.68 -7.84 -37.78
C LEU A 37 30.20 -8.72 -36.64
N ARG A 38 30.50 -9.99 -36.92
CA ARG A 38 31.06 -10.93 -35.93
C ARG A 38 32.45 -10.49 -35.50
N THR A 39 33.35 -10.24 -36.45
CA THR A 39 34.72 -9.78 -36.18
C THR A 39 34.71 -8.48 -35.38
N THR A 40 33.91 -7.50 -35.81
CA THR A 40 33.78 -6.22 -35.09
C THR A 40 33.23 -6.43 -33.68
N ALA A 41 32.26 -7.34 -33.49
CA ALA A 41 31.72 -7.64 -32.16
C ALA A 41 32.75 -8.33 -31.25
N CYS A 42 33.56 -9.24 -31.79
CA CYS A 42 34.63 -9.93 -31.06
C CYS A 42 35.81 -9.00 -30.72
N ASP A 43 36.17 -8.08 -31.63
CA ASP A 43 37.29 -7.13 -31.46
C ASP A 43 36.99 -6.04 -30.41
N ILE A 44 35.72 -5.76 -30.14
CA ILE A 44 35.28 -4.80 -29.12
C ILE A 44 35.52 -5.33 -27.69
N GLY A 45 35.83 -6.62 -27.54
CA GLY A 45 35.98 -7.30 -26.24
C GLY A 45 34.63 -7.67 -25.61
N ASP A 46 34.67 -8.15 -24.37
CA ASP A 46 33.48 -8.60 -23.64
C ASP A 46 32.53 -7.43 -23.36
N TYR A 47 31.49 -7.30 -24.19
CA TYR A 47 30.45 -6.28 -24.05
C TYR A 47 29.09 -6.93 -23.75
N ALA A 48 28.71 -6.90 -22.46
CA ALA A 48 27.47 -7.52 -21.99
C ALA A 48 26.19 -6.69 -22.30
N GLY A 49 26.30 -5.62 -23.09
CA GLY A 49 25.14 -4.83 -23.54
C GLY A 49 24.44 -4.03 -22.43
N ALA A 50 23.35 -3.36 -22.82
CA ALA A 50 22.43 -2.72 -21.88
C ALA A 50 21.35 -3.72 -21.45
N VAL A 51 20.98 -3.69 -20.17
CA VAL A 51 19.93 -4.55 -19.63
C VAL A 51 18.60 -3.82 -19.69
N ALA A 52 17.56 -4.51 -20.15
CA ALA A 52 16.21 -3.99 -20.11
C ALA A 52 15.75 -3.83 -18.65
N VAL A 53 15.11 -2.70 -18.35
CA VAL A 53 14.47 -2.49 -17.05
C VAL A 53 13.39 -3.55 -16.89
N ARG A 54 13.47 -4.32 -15.79
CA ARG A 54 12.49 -5.37 -15.50
C ARG A 54 11.94 -5.22 -14.10
N ARG A 55 10.67 -5.53 -13.90
CA ARG A 55 10.16 -5.68 -12.54
C ARG A 55 10.67 -6.98 -11.91
N LEU A 56 10.52 -7.07 -10.59
CA LEU A 56 10.62 -8.35 -9.89
C LEU A 56 9.54 -9.28 -10.41
N ASN A 57 9.96 -10.51 -10.73
CA ASN A 57 9.01 -11.56 -10.99
C ASN A 57 8.37 -12.02 -9.67
N ARG A 58 7.33 -12.84 -9.76
CA ARG A 58 6.51 -13.26 -8.62
C ARG A 58 7.33 -13.96 -7.54
N ARG A 59 8.29 -14.80 -7.93
CA ARG A 59 9.19 -15.52 -7.02
C ARG A 59 10.16 -14.57 -6.32
N GLU A 60 10.77 -13.65 -7.07
CA GLU A 60 11.66 -12.63 -6.52
C GLU A 60 10.92 -11.72 -5.54
N TYR A 61 9.69 -11.31 -5.86
CA TYR A 61 8.86 -10.50 -4.97
C TYR A 61 8.55 -11.26 -3.66
N HIS A 62 8.11 -12.52 -3.74
CA HIS A 62 7.86 -13.35 -2.56
C HIS A 62 9.08 -13.45 -1.65
N ASN A 63 10.24 -13.82 -2.21
CA ASN A 63 11.48 -13.97 -1.44
C ASN A 63 11.89 -12.63 -0.81
N THR A 64 11.79 -11.53 -1.57
CA THR A 64 12.11 -10.19 -1.06
C THR A 64 11.19 -9.80 0.11
N ILE A 65 9.88 -10.06 0.02
CA ILE A 65 8.94 -9.76 1.11
C ILE A 65 9.23 -10.62 2.34
N ARG A 66 9.50 -11.92 2.14
CA ARG A 66 9.87 -12.82 3.23
C ARG A 66 11.12 -12.33 3.97
N ASP A 67 12.15 -11.92 3.24
CA ASP A 67 13.41 -11.49 3.84
C ASP A 67 13.30 -10.10 4.50
N LEU A 68 12.61 -9.15 3.87
CA LEU A 68 12.49 -7.78 4.38
C LEU A 68 11.44 -7.65 5.49
N ILE A 69 10.26 -8.23 5.29
CA ILE A 69 9.08 -8.06 6.15
C ILE A 69 8.90 -9.25 7.09
N GLY A 70 9.52 -10.40 6.82
CA GLY A 70 9.45 -11.59 7.69
C GLY A 70 8.11 -12.29 7.67
N ILE A 71 7.31 -12.07 6.63
CA ILE A 71 6.02 -12.74 6.46
C ILE A 71 6.05 -13.60 5.21
N ASP A 72 5.34 -14.72 5.27
CA ASP A 72 5.08 -15.56 4.10
C ASP A 72 3.79 -15.07 3.39
N PHE A 73 3.95 -14.37 2.27
CA PHE A 73 2.86 -13.79 1.50
C PHE A 73 2.57 -14.60 0.23
N ASN A 74 1.31 -15.02 0.05
CA ASN A 74 0.90 -15.80 -1.11
C ASN A 74 0.77 -14.91 -2.36
N VAL A 75 1.90 -14.72 -3.03
CA VAL A 75 1.98 -13.95 -4.27
C VAL A 75 1.21 -14.56 -5.44
N SER A 76 0.89 -15.87 -5.40
CA SER A 76 0.22 -16.57 -6.49
C SER A 76 -1.25 -16.21 -6.61
N GLU A 77 -1.89 -15.82 -5.51
CA GLU A 77 -3.25 -15.29 -5.48
C GLU A 77 -3.29 -13.79 -5.80
N ALA A 78 -2.23 -13.05 -5.43
CA ALA A 78 -2.16 -11.61 -5.62
C ALA A 78 -1.80 -11.20 -7.07
N PHE A 79 -1.01 -12.01 -7.77
CA PHE A 79 -0.46 -11.66 -9.08
C PHE A 79 -0.63 -12.78 -10.11
N PRO A 80 -0.91 -12.42 -11.38
CA PRO A 80 -0.89 -13.38 -12.48
C PRO A 80 0.50 -13.99 -12.66
N ALA A 81 0.59 -15.09 -13.41
CA ALA A 81 1.87 -15.66 -13.80
C ALA A 81 2.65 -14.70 -14.71
N ASP A 82 3.98 -14.70 -14.56
CA ASP A 82 4.86 -13.87 -15.37
C ASP A 82 5.04 -14.48 -16.77
N GLY A 83 5.06 -13.62 -17.80
CA GLY A 83 5.27 -14.05 -19.18
C GLY A 83 6.75 -14.40 -19.42
N THR A 84 7.00 -15.56 -20.04
CA THR A 84 8.37 -16.05 -20.32
C THR A 84 8.94 -15.59 -21.67
N GLY A 85 8.14 -14.91 -22.48
CA GLY A 85 8.56 -14.37 -23.80
C GLY A 85 9.00 -15.45 -24.79
N GLY A 86 8.54 -16.70 -24.62
CA GLY A 86 8.92 -17.82 -25.49
C GLY A 86 10.30 -18.43 -25.20
N ALA A 87 11.13 -17.79 -24.37
CA ALA A 87 12.47 -18.27 -23.99
C ALA A 87 12.47 -19.19 -22.76
N GLY A 88 11.32 -19.36 -22.09
CA GLY A 88 11.17 -20.26 -20.94
C GLY A 88 11.64 -19.69 -19.59
N PHE A 89 12.15 -18.45 -19.56
CA PHE A 89 12.60 -17.78 -18.34
C PHE A 89 11.60 -16.70 -17.89
N ASP A 90 11.24 -16.71 -16.62
CA ASP A 90 10.33 -15.75 -15.97
C ASP A 90 11.03 -14.46 -15.50
N THR A 91 12.30 -14.25 -15.88
CA THR A 91 13.11 -13.06 -15.61
C THR A 91 13.31 -12.18 -16.84
N ASN A 92 12.62 -12.46 -17.96
CA ASN A 92 12.79 -11.71 -19.19
C ASN A 92 12.26 -10.26 -19.06
N GLY A 93 13.15 -9.27 -19.21
CA GLY A 93 12.80 -7.86 -19.09
C GLY A 93 11.87 -7.32 -20.17
N GLU A 94 11.80 -7.97 -21.34
CA GLU A 94 10.92 -7.56 -22.44
C GLU A 94 9.44 -7.87 -22.18
N THR A 95 9.15 -8.84 -21.31
CA THR A 95 7.78 -9.27 -20.97
C THR A 95 7.32 -8.78 -19.60
N LEU A 96 8.24 -8.33 -18.76
CA LEU A 96 8.00 -7.90 -17.38
C LEU A 96 7.65 -6.40 -17.27
N PHE A 97 6.66 -5.95 -18.05
CA PHE A 97 6.06 -4.62 -17.90
C PHE A 97 4.93 -4.60 -16.86
N ILE A 98 4.47 -3.41 -16.46
CA ILE A 98 3.36 -3.24 -15.49
C ILE A 98 2.16 -2.60 -16.18
N PRO A 99 1.13 -3.40 -16.52
CA PRO A 99 -0.20 -2.87 -16.85
C PRO A 99 -0.79 -2.11 -15.65
N PRO A 100 -1.65 -1.10 -15.88
CA PRO A 100 -2.30 -0.35 -14.79
C PRO A 100 -2.99 -1.25 -13.75
N LEU A 101 -3.71 -2.29 -14.19
CA LEU A 101 -4.36 -3.25 -13.29
C LEU A 101 -3.36 -3.99 -12.37
N LEU A 102 -2.15 -4.27 -12.87
CA LEU A 102 -1.12 -4.90 -12.06
C LEU A 102 -0.55 -3.94 -11.01
N MET A 103 -0.48 -2.64 -11.32
CA MET A 103 -0.08 -1.62 -10.34
C MET A 103 -1.09 -1.53 -9.18
N GLU A 104 -2.38 -1.60 -9.48
CA GLU A 104 -3.43 -1.67 -8.44
C GLU A 104 -3.24 -2.89 -7.53
N ARG A 105 -2.92 -4.05 -8.12
CA ARG A 105 -2.62 -5.27 -7.35
C ARG A 105 -1.38 -5.12 -6.48
N TYR A 106 -0.33 -4.42 -6.95
CA TYR A 106 0.84 -4.13 -6.11
C TYR A 106 0.50 -3.21 -4.93
N LEU A 107 -0.34 -2.19 -5.13
CA LEU A 107 -0.79 -1.31 -4.04
C LEU A 107 -1.65 -2.06 -3.01
N GLU A 108 -2.50 -2.97 -3.47
CA GLU A 108 -3.31 -3.84 -2.62
C GLU A 108 -2.44 -4.85 -1.85
N ALA A 109 -1.53 -5.54 -2.54
CA ALA A 109 -0.59 -6.47 -1.91
C ALA A 109 0.29 -5.77 -0.88
N ALA A 110 0.86 -4.61 -1.21
CA ALA A 110 1.66 -3.81 -0.29
C ALA A 110 0.86 -3.44 0.97
N GLN A 111 -0.42 -3.09 0.82
CA GLN A 111 -1.32 -2.83 1.94
C GLN A 111 -1.52 -4.07 2.82
N GLN A 112 -1.86 -5.22 2.22
CA GLN A 112 -2.06 -6.47 2.95
C GLN A 112 -0.80 -6.91 3.70
N ILE A 113 0.37 -6.75 3.08
CA ILE A 113 1.68 -7.06 3.65
C ILE A 113 1.93 -6.21 4.90
N VAL A 114 1.78 -4.88 4.82
CA VAL A 114 2.01 -4.01 5.98
C VAL A 114 0.96 -4.19 7.06
N ASP A 115 -0.29 -4.54 6.72
CA ASP A 115 -1.34 -4.82 7.71
C ASP A 115 -1.10 -6.11 8.48
N ARG A 116 -0.56 -7.14 7.81
CA ARG A 116 -0.20 -8.40 8.46
C ARG A 116 1.00 -8.21 9.38
N ALA A 117 2.00 -7.43 8.94
CA ALA A 117 3.26 -7.25 9.65
C ALA A 117 3.18 -6.23 10.80
N ILE A 118 2.47 -5.12 10.60
CA ILE A 118 2.38 -4.03 11.58
C ILE A 118 1.00 -4.03 12.24
N ILE A 119 1.01 -4.08 13.55
CA ILE A 119 -0.19 -4.11 14.40
C ILE A 119 -0.55 -2.68 14.76
N SER A 120 -1.65 -2.18 14.24
CA SER A 120 -2.21 -0.88 14.63
C SER A 120 -2.75 -0.93 16.05
N PRO A 121 -2.69 0.17 16.82
CA PRO A 121 -3.37 0.24 18.09
C PRO A 121 -4.87 0.06 17.89
N LYS A 122 -5.51 -0.55 18.89
CA LYS A 122 -6.97 -0.72 18.91
C LYS A 122 -7.62 0.66 18.81
N LEU A 123 -8.47 0.85 17.80
CA LEU A 123 -9.22 2.10 17.67
C LEU A 123 -10.24 2.20 18.81
N LEU A 124 -10.05 3.19 19.66
CA LEU A 124 -10.99 3.62 20.70
C LEU A 124 -11.14 5.14 20.59
N LYS A 125 -12.26 5.60 20.03
CA LYS A 125 -12.52 7.02 19.81
C LYS A 125 -13.83 7.41 20.45
N SER A 126 -13.79 8.44 21.29
CA SER A 126 -14.97 9.06 21.87
C SER A 126 -15.16 10.45 21.28
N TYR A 127 -16.41 10.81 21.06
CA TYR A 127 -16.88 12.11 20.64
C TYR A 127 -17.87 12.60 21.70
N THR A 128 -17.64 13.80 22.20
CA THR A 128 -18.63 14.55 22.97
C THR A 128 -19.72 15.08 22.05
N SER A 129 -20.88 15.44 22.59
CA SER A 129 -21.95 16.08 21.80
C SER A 129 -21.51 17.37 21.10
N ALA A 130 -20.48 18.05 21.61
CA ALA A 130 -19.94 19.28 21.04
C ALA A 130 -19.00 19.03 19.83
N GLU A 131 -18.35 17.87 19.78
CA GLU A 131 -17.46 17.46 18.67
C GLU A 131 -18.23 16.86 17.47
N MET A 132 -19.55 16.69 17.62
CA MET A 132 -20.42 16.19 16.56
C MET A 132 -21.04 17.37 15.79
N GLU A 133 -21.17 17.21 14.47
CA GLU A 133 -21.75 18.22 13.60
C GLU A 133 -23.28 18.10 13.50
N PRO A 134 -24.04 19.21 13.35
CA PRO A 134 -23.59 20.59 13.57
C PRO A 134 -23.11 20.82 15.01
N ALA A 135 -21.99 21.53 15.14
CA ALA A 135 -21.37 21.83 16.43
C ALA A 135 -22.33 22.55 17.41
N VAL A 136 -22.29 22.15 18.68
CA VAL A 136 -23.09 22.74 19.76
C VAL A 136 -22.20 23.07 20.96
N VAL A 137 -22.42 24.22 21.59
CA VAL A 137 -21.71 24.63 22.81
C VAL A 137 -22.49 24.17 24.05
N ALA A 138 -22.66 22.86 24.20
CA ALA A 138 -23.37 22.26 25.32
C ALA A 138 -22.83 20.85 25.66
N PRO A 139 -22.84 20.45 26.94
CA PRO A 139 -22.39 19.12 27.37
C PRO A 139 -23.32 17.97 26.93
N SER A 140 -24.49 18.33 26.40
CA SER A 140 -25.48 17.41 25.85
C SER A 140 -26.23 18.09 24.71
N ARG A 141 -26.72 17.31 23.75
CA ARG A 141 -27.48 17.78 22.60
C ARG A 141 -28.82 17.08 22.52
N VAL A 142 -29.91 17.85 22.42
CA VAL A 142 -31.24 17.31 22.11
C VAL A 142 -31.33 17.11 20.60
N LEU A 143 -31.61 15.89 20.17
CA LEU A 143 -31.97 15.56 18.79
C LEU A 143 -33.49 15.53 18.69
N ALA A 144 -34.08 16.50 17.99
CA ALA A 144 -35.48 16.43 17.60
C ALA A 144 -35.71 15.31 16.57
N PRO A 145 -36.95 14.81 16.41
CA PRO A 145 -37.27 13.83 15.37
C PRO A 145 -36.77 14.28 13.99
N GLY A 146 -36.03 13.41 13.31
CA GLY A 146 -35.39 13.66 12.02
C GLY A 146 -34.08 14.47 12.04
N GLN A 147 -33.67 15.04 13.19
CA GLN A 147 -32.37 15.71 13.28
C GLN A 147 -31.21 14.74 13.47
N GLU A 148 -30.05 15.10 12.93
CA GLU A 148 -28.86 14.27 12.94
C GLU A 148 -27.67 14.94 13.63
N ALA A 149 -26.90 14.16 14.40
CA ALA A 149 -25.57 14.53 14.88
C ALA A 149 -24.52 13.60 14.26
N SER A 150 -23.52 14.17 13.58
CA SER A 150 -22.56 13.41 12.78
C SER A 150 -21.13 13.52 13.30
N ALA A 151 -20.38 12.43 13.27
CA ALA A 151 -18.96 12.40 13.61
C ALA A 151 -18.15 11.71 12.49
N MET A 152 -16.99 12.27 12.17
CA MET A 152 -16.06 11.69 11.19
C MET A 152 -15.07 10.78 11.90
N LEU A 153 -15.02 9.52 11.50
CA LEU A 153 -14.17 8.48 12.09
C LEU A 153 -13.16 7.94 11.07
N PRO A 154 -11.85 8.14 11.27
CA PRO A 154 -10.84 7.47 10.47
C PRO A 154 -10.75 5.98 10.87
N VAL A 155 -11.21 5.10 10.00
CA VAL A 155 -11.15 3.64 10.18
C VAL A 155 -9.91 3.10 9.48
N TYR A 156 -9.01 2.48 10.22
CA TYR A 156 -7.73 1.98 9.68
C TYR A 156 -7.78 0.54 9.18
N LEU A 157 -8.67 -0.27 9.72
CA LEU A 157 -8.79 -1.69 9.42
C LEU A 157 -10.25 -2.05 9.18
N ASP A 158 -10.50 -2.90 8.20
CA ASP A 158 -11.82 -3.49 8.01
C ASP A 158 -12.12 -4.42 9.19
N GLY A 159 -13.30 -4.33 9.77
CA GLY A 159 -13.65 -5.20 10.88
C GLY A 159 -14.94 -4.82 11.60
N ASP A 160 -15.16 -5.48 12.73
CA ASP A 160 -16.33 -5.26 13.58
C ASP A 160 -16.00 -4.19 14.64
N TYR A 161 -16.95 -3.29 14.85
CA TYR A 161 -16.85 -2.17 15.77
C TYR A 161 -18.09 -2.14 16.66
N ASP A 162 -17.88 -1.94 17.96
CA ASP A 162 -18.95 -1.60 18.89
C ASP A 162 -19.12 -0.08 18.90
N VAL A 163 -20.32 0.36 18.57
CA VAL A 163 -20.73 1.76 18.67
C VAL A 163 -21.61 1.90 19.91
N ALA A 164 -21.21 2.77 20.81
CA ALA A 164 -21.87 3.03 22.09
C ALA A 164 -22.28 4.50 22.17
N VAL A 165 -23.56 4.77 22.44
CA VAL A 165 -24.10 6.12 22.59
C VAL A 165 -24.59 6.32 24.01
N SER A 166 -24.07 7.34 24.67
CA SER A 166 -24.57 7.80 25.96
C SER A 166 -25.72 8.78 25.71
N ALA A 167 -26.92 8.45 26.16
CA ALA A 167 -28.10 9.30 26.02
C ALA A 167 -28.87 9.40 27.33
N ASP A 168 -29.54 10.52 27.57
CA ASP A 168 -30.39 10.70 28.75
C ASP A 168 -31.71 9.96 28.55
N ARG A 169 -32.22 9.42 29.65
CA ARG A 169 -33.54 8.80 29.68
C ARG A 169 -34.61 9.90 29.56
N SER A 170 -35.47 9.78 28.54
CA SER A 170 -36.72 10.55 28.40
C SER A 170 -37.91 9.59 28.35
N GLU A 171 -39.08 10.04 28.80
CA GLU A 171 -40.34 9.28 28.69
C GLU A 171 -41.39 10.17 27.97
N PRO A 172 -41.91 9.75 26.80
CA PRO A 172 -41.51 8.59 26.02
C PRO A 172 -40.13 8.78 25.37
N MET A 173 -39.33 7.72 25.31
CA MET A 173 -38.03 7.79 24.66
C MET A 173 -38.16 7.69 23.15
N GLY A 174 -37.38 8.48 22.41
CA GLY A 174 -37.25 8.32 20.97
C GLY A 174 -36.40 7.10 20.62
N LYS A 175 -36.71 6.46 19.50
CA LYS A 175 -35.81 5.46 18.92
C LYS A 175 -34.60 6.17 18.34
N LEU A 176 -33.42 5.75 18.78
CA LEU A 176 -32.15 6.27 18.28
C LEU A 176 -31.61 5.32 17.21
N LEU A 177 -31.29 5.88 16.04
CA LEU A 177 -30.74 5.16 14.89
C LEU A 177 -29.30 5.61 14.62
N LEU A 178 -28.46 4.67 14.21
CA LEU A 178 -27.13 4.93 13.68
C LEU A 178 -27.14 4.81 12.15
N LYS A 179 -26.81 5.88 11.45
CA LYS A 179 -26.51 5.88 10.01
C LYS A 179 -25.00 5.86 9.79
N ILE A 180 -24.56 5.14 8.76
CA ILE A 180 -23.16 5.08 8.33
C ILE A 180 -23.10 5.60 6.90
N ASP A 181 -22.27 6.62 6.65
CA ASP A 181 -22.07 7.24 5.34
C ASP A 181 -23.38 7.68 4.65
N GLY A 182 -24.36 8.10 5.45
CA GLY A 182 -25.69 8.52 4.98
C GLY A 182 -26.65 7.38 4.61
N LEU A 183 -26.24 6.11 4.75
CA LEU A 183 -27.10 4.95 4.52
C LEU A 183 -28.13 4.75 5.64
N ALA A 184 -29.15 3.92 5.38
CA ALA A 184 -30.31 3.70 6.26
C ALA A 184 -29.92 3.42 7.72
N GLY A 185 -30.66 4.03 8.65
CA GLY A 185 -30.37 3.98 10.08
C GLY A 185 -30.68 2.62 10.69
N VAL A 186 -29.74 2.06 11.44
CA VAL A 186 -29.94 0.82 12.20
C VAL A 186 -30.25 1.17 13.66
N PRO A 187 -31.31 0.62 14.27
CA PRO A 187 -31.67 0.96 15.64
C PRO A 187 -30.61 0.49 16.64
N LEU A 188 -30.27 1.35 17.60
CA LEU A 188 -29.41 0.96 18.70
C LEU A 188 -30.17 0.14 19.74
N THR A 189 -29.50 -0.83 20.33
CA THR A 189 -30.07 -1.67 21.40
C THR A 189 -29.99 -0.93 22.73
N ALA A 190 -31.12 -0.79 23.41
CA ALA A 190 -31.20 -0.22 24.76
C ALA A 190 -30.53 -1.14 25.78
N PRO A 191 -29.85 -0.59 26.81
CA PRO A 191 -29.34 -1.41 27.91
C PRO A 191 -30.52 -2.01 28.72
N PRO A 192 -30.32 -3.10 29.47
CA PRO A 192 -31.37 -3.67 30.32
C PRO A 192 -31.97 -2.64 31.30
N ALA A 193 -33.26 -2.75 31.64
CA ALA A 193 -33.97 -1.77 32.47
C ALA A 193 -33.26 -1.45 33.82
N ALA A 194 -32.61 -2.46 34.43
CA ALA A 194 -31.85 -2.29 35.67
C ALA A 194 -30.61 -1.37 35.52
N GLN A 195 -30.07 -1.24 34.31
CA GLN A 195 -28.90 -0.40 33.99
C GLN A 195 -29.29 0.97 33.40
N GLN A 196 -30.59 1.26 33.25
CA GLN A 196 -31.07 2.51 32.67
C GLN A 196 -31.11 3.70 33.64
N GLY A 197 -30.79 3.48 34.93
CA GLY A 197 -30.84 4.52 35.96
C GLY A 197 -32.24 5.10 36.18
N ARG A 198 -32.38 6.02 37.16
CA ARG A 198 -33.60 6.82 37.35
C ARG A 198 -33.50 8.12 36.54
N ALA A 199 -34.62 8.61 36.03
CA ALA A 199 -34.68 9.90 35.35
C ALA A 199 -34.16 11.01 36.27
N GLY A 200 -33.25 11.86 35.76
CA GLY A 200 -32.72 13.01 36.50
C GLY A 200 -31.61 12.73 37.53
N GLY A 201 -31.15 11.48 37.70
CA GLY A 201 -30.04 11.17 38.62
C GLY A 201 -29.36 9.83 38.36
N GLY A 202 -28.09 9.86 37.94
CA GLY A 202 -27.25 8.67 37.70
C GLY A 202 -26.36 8.77 36.46
N ARG A 203 -25.57 7.71 36.18
CA ARG A 203 -24.81 7.57 34.93
C ARG A 203 -25.82 7.34 33.78
N PRO A 204 -25.76 8.11 32.69
CA PRO A 204 -26.70 7.97 31.56
C PRO A 204 -26.64 6.56 30.95
N PRO A 205 -27.79 5.99 30.51
CA PRO A 205 -27.80 4.72 29.79
C PRO A 205 -26.96 4.76 28.53
N VAL A 206 -26.33 3.61 28.22
CA VAL A 206 -25.49 3.43 27.04
C VAL A 206 -26.16 2.49 26.06
N TYR A 207 -26.56 3.02 24.92
CA TYR A 207 -27.13 2.29 23.78
C TYR A 207 -26.01 1.71 22.95
N ARG A 208 -26.14 0.48 22.47
CA ARG A 208 -25.07 -0.20 21.73
C ARG A 208 -25.55 -0.81 20.43
N ILE A 209 -24.64 -0.88 19.45
CA ILE A 209 -24.81 -1.64 18.23
C ILE A 209 -23.44 -2.13 17.74
N GLN A 210 -23.41 -3.32 17.14
CA GLN A 210 -22.22 -3.83 16.46
C GLN A 210 -22.38 -3.59 14.96
N VAL A 211 -21.38 -2.98 14.34
CA VAL A 211 -21.38 -2.68 12.92
C VAL A 211 -20.06 -3.11 12.30
N ARG A 212 -20.09 -3.45 11.01
CA ARG A 212 -18.88 -3.71 10.24
C ARG A 212 -18.49 -2.44 9.50
N LEU A 213 -17.32 -1.89 9.79
CA LEU A 213 -16.80 -0.71 9.12
C LEU A 213 -15.64 -1.11 8.21
N GLY A 214 -15.63 -0.55 7.00
CA GLY A 214 -14.48 -0.63 6.10
C GLY A 214 -13.51 0.52 6.36
N ARG A 215 -12.25 0.33 5.98
CA ARG A 215 -11.20 1.34 6.00
C ARG A 215 -11.64 2.62 5.30
N GLY A 216 -11.10 3.73 5.77
CA GLY A 216 -11.33 5.06 5.24
C GLY A 216 -12.01 5.96 6.26
N LEU A 217 -12.30 7.17 5.84
CA LEU A 217 -13.04 8.12 6.65
C LEU A 217 -14.53 7.75 6.57
N ARG A 218 -15.13 7.44 7.71
CA ARG A 218 -16.55 7.08 7.82
C ARG A 218 -17.32 8.15 8.55
N MET A 219 -18.50 8.49 8.06
CA MET A 219 -19.41 9.39 8.75
C MET A 219 -20.40 8.58 9.56
N LEU A 220 -20.41 8.79 10.88
CA LEU A 220 -21.36 8.16 11.80
C LEU A 220 -22.38 9.19 12.24
N SER A 221 -23.66 8.97 11.92
CA SER A 221 -24.73 9.94 12.22
C SER A 221 -25.76 9.31 13.15
N LEU A 222 -26.03 9.99 14.26
CA LEU A 222 -27.08 9.64 15.22
C LEU A 222 -28.34 10.40 14.87
N VAL A 223 -29.46 9.69 14.73
CA VAL A 223 -30.75 10.26 14.34
C VAL A 223 -31.82 9.82 15.32
N SER A 224 -32.68 10.74 15.73
CA SER A 224 -33.88 10.37 16.46
C SER A 224 -35.06 10.19 15.51
N GLU A 225 -35.77 9.06 15.60
CA GLU A 225 -36.88 8.74 14.68
C GLU A 225 -38.20 9.41 15.12
N ASP A 226 -38.65 9.14 16.34
CA ASP A 226 -40.03 9.41 16.76
C ASP A 226 -40.15 10.54 17.80
N ASN A 227 -39.32 10.52 18.85
CA ASN A 227 -39.38 11.50 19.97
C ASN A 227 -38.00 12.15 20.20
N PRO A 228 -37.91 13.30 20.87
CA PRO A 228 -36.61 13.90 21.19
C PRO A 228 -35.72 13.00 22.05
N VAL A 229 -34.44 12.91 21.71
CA VAL A 229 -33.41 12.18 22.48
C VAL A 229 -32.25 13.09 22.79
N THR A 230 -31.89 13.19 24.08
CA THR A 230 -30.71 13.95 24.50
C THR A 230 -29.49 13.04 24.49
N ILE A 231 -28.55 13.29 23.59
CA ILE A 231 -27.27 12.57 23.52
C ILE A 231 -26.17 13.35 24.25
N ARG A 232 -25.24 12.64 24.90
CA ARG A 232 -24.05 13.23 25.54
C ARG A 232 -22.76 12.91 24.79
N GLY A 233 -22.72 11.77 24.11
CA GLY A 233 -21.55 11.39 23.34
C GLY A 233 -21.68 10.03 22.67
N LEU A 234 -20.75 9.80 21.77
CA LEU A 234 -20.60 8.61 20.95
C LEU A 234 -19.21 8.02 21.24
N THR A 235 -19.11 6.72 21.46
CA THR A 235 -17.84 6.01 21.57
C THR A 235 -17.83 4.87 20.57
N VAL A 236 -16.73 4.74 19.84
CA VAL A 236 -16.51 3.67 18.87
C VAL A 236 -15.28 2.90 19.29
N GLU A 237 -15.46 1.60 19.45
CA GLU A 237 -14.44 0.67 19.90
C GLU A 237 -14.30 -0.47 18.90
N GLN A 238 -13.09 -0.67 18.37
CA GLN A 238 -12.81 -1.76 17.47
C GLN A 238 -12.78 -3.10 18.20
N LYS A 239 -13.42 -4.13 17.65
CA LYS A 239 -13.22 -5.51 18.09
C LYS A 239 -12.01 -6.10 17.39
N VAL A 240 -10.97 -6.32 18.18
CA VAL A 240 -9.74 -6.97 17.72
C VAL A 240 -9.47 -8.24 18.52
N ARG A 241 -9.00 -9.27 17.82
CA ARG A 241 -8.40 -10.43 18.49
C ARG A 241 -6.98 -10.08 18.91
N ALA A 242 -6.53 -10.64 20.03
CA ALA A 242 -5.15 -10.48 20.45
C ALA A 242 -4.20 -10.99 19.36
N PRO A 243 -3.11 -10.25 19.05
CA PRO A 243 -2.14 -10.68 18.05
C PRO A 243 -1.38 -11.93 18.53
N SER A 244 -0.99 -12.80 17.60
CA SER A 244 -0.13 -13.94 17.92
C SER A 244 1.28 -13.49 18.32
N PRO A 245 2.03 -14.28 19.11
CA PRO A 245 3.42 -13.98 19.46
C PRO A 245 4.32 -13.76 18.24
N GLU A 246 4.13 -14.55 17.18
CA GLU A 246 4.86 -14.41 15.92
C GLU A 246 4.62 -13.04 15.27
N ARG A 247 3.36 -12.56 15.26
CA ARG A 247 3.01 -11.26 14.69
C ARG A 247 3.58 -10.11 15.52
N LEU A 248 3.59 -10.24 16.84
CA LEU A 248 4.24 -9.27 17.74
C LEU A 248 5.75 -9.20 17.48
N ALA A 249 6.43 -10.35 17.33
CA ALA A 249 7.85 -10.39 17.02
C ALA A 249 8.17 -9.72 15.67
N VAL A 250 7.32 -9.94 14.64
CA VAL A 250 7.45 -9.26 13.34
C VAL A 250 7.27 -7.75 13.48
N HIS A 251 6.24 -7.29 14.21
CA HIS A 251 6.02 -5.87 14.49
C HIS A 251 7.26 -5.26 15.14
N TYR A 252 7.71 -5.84 16.26
CA TYR A 252 8.83 -5.31 17.03
C TYR A 252 10.12 -5.26 16.22
N ARG A 253 10.39 -6.28 15.39
CA ARG A 253 11.56 -6.29 14.51
C ARG A 253 11.52 -5.17 13.46
N LEU A 254 10.33 -4.77 12.99
CA LEU A 254 10.17 -3.73 11.99
C LEU A 254 10.19 -2.32 12.59
N LEU A 255 9.49 -2.10 13.71
CA LEU A 255 9.30 -0.77 14.29
C LEU A 255 10.14 -0.49 15.53
N GLY A 256 10.60 -1.54 16.23
CA GLY A 256 11.34 -1.42 17.49
C GLY A 256 10.48 -0.99 18.68
N THR A 257 9.15 -1.10 18.56
CA THR A 257 8.17 -0.65 19.54
C THR A 257 7.09 -1.70 19.80
N GLU A 258 6.39 -1.56 20.91
CA GLU A 258 5.14 -2.29 21.15
C GLU A 258 3.96 -1.61 20.43
N PRO A 259 2.89 -2.34 20.05
CA PRO A 259 1.71 -1.75 19.43
C PRO A 259 1.04 -0.70 20.34
N GLY A 260 0.90 0.52 19.84
CA GLY A 260 0.33 1.66 20.56
C GLY A 260 1.31 2.42 21.47
N GLU A 261 2.60 2.10 21.43
CA GLU A 261 3.62 2.81 22.19
C GLU A 261 3.80 4.25 21.68
N GLU A 262 3.66 5.23 22.57
CA GLU A 262 3.89 6.64 22.23
C GLU A 262 5.36 7.04 22.34
N LEU A 263 5.98 7.35 21.21
CA LEU A 263 7.37 7.77 21.14
C LEU A 263 7.52 9.30 21.27
N LEU A 264 8.33 9.75 22.22
CA LEU A 264 8.71 11.16 22.41
C LEU A 264 9.21 11.84 21.13
N ASN A 265 9.99 11.12 20.31
CA ASN A 265 10.56 11.62 19.04
C ASN A 265 10.16 10.72 17.86
N SER A 266 8.87 10.42 17.71
CA SER A 266 8.33 9.49 16.69
C SER A 266 8.85 9.76 15.27
N ARG A 267 8.98 11.02 14.85
CA ARG A 267 9.50 11.37 13.52
C ARG A 267 10.97 10.97 13.30
N LYS A 268 11.82 11.15 14.32
CA LYS A 268 13.24 10.77 14.25
C LYS A 268 13.39 9.25 14.25
N ALA A 269 12.58 8.55 15.04
CA ALA A 269 12.51 7.09 15.03
C ALA A 269 12.09 6.57 13.64
N ALA A 270 11.03 7.13 13.05
CA ALA A 270 10.59 6.81 11.69
C ALA A 270 11.71 6.99 10.66
N GLN A 271 12.46 8.10 10.72
CA GLN A 271 13.60 8.34 9.82
C GLN A 271 14.69 7.26 9.94
N GLN A 272 15.02 6.82 11.16
CA GLN A 272 16.04 5.80 11.39
C GLN A 272 15.59 4.41 10.93
N ILE A 273 14.35 4.03 11.25
CA ILE A 273 13.72 2.79 10.79
C ILE A 273 13.72 2.78 9.27
N LEU A 274 13.24 3.87 8.65
CA LEU A 274 13.13 3.98 7.20
C LEU A 274 14.50 3.88 6.52
N ARG A 275 15.52 4.59 6.99
CA ARG A 275 16.87 4.49 6.42
C ARG A 275 17.41 3.05 6.48
N THR A 276 17.16 2.33 7.56
CA THR A 276 17.59 0.94 7.72
C THR A 276 16.82 0.02 6.77
N PHE A 277 15.52 0.23 6.66
CA PHE A 277 14.65 -0.52 5.75
C PHE A 277 15.03 -0.31 4.29
N LEU A 278 15.21 0.94 3.86
CA LEU A 278 15.54 1.30 2.48
C LEU A 278 16.88 0.72 2.02
N ARG A 279 17.87 0.60 2.91
CA ARG A 279 19.17 -0.01 2.55
C ARG A 279 19.04 -1.47 2.11
N LYS A 280 18.02 -2.17 2.59
CA LYS A 280 17.74 -3.55 2.19
C LYS A 280 16.71 -3.61 1.06
N ALA A 281 15.74 -2.70 1.06
CA ALA A 281 14.67 -2.69 0.08
C ALA A 281 15.13 -2.17 -1.30
N TYR A 282 16.00 -1.17 -1.32
CA TYR A 282 16.51 -0.58 -2.56
C TYR A 282 17.79 -1.27 -2.97
N ARG A 283 17.84 -1.71 -4.23
CA ARG A 283 19.00 -2.38 -4.82
C ARG A 283 20.05 -1.39 -5.33
N ARG A 284 20.15 -0.24 -4.65
CA ARG A 284 21.05 0.86 -4.95
C ARG A 284 21.37 1.64 -3.67
N PRO A 285 22.44 2.46 -3.66
CA PRO A 285 22.69 3.38 -2.57
C PRO A 285 21.49 4.29 -2.31
N VAL A 286 21.04 4.32 -1.04
CA VAL A 286 19.94 5.17 -0.57
C VAL A 286 20.44 6.60 -0.41
N GLN A 287 19.73 7.54 -1.02
CA GLN A 287 20.01 8.96 -0.91
C GLN A 287 19.15 9.60 0.18
N GLN A 288 19.59 10.77 0.68
CA GLN A 288 18.83 11.51 1.68
C GLN A 288 17.45 11.92 1.16
N THR A 289 17.39 12.30 -0.13
CA THR A 289 16.16 12.65 -0.85
C THR A 289 15.14 11.51 -0.90
N ASP A 290 15.58 10.24 -0.93
CA ASP A 290 14.68 9.08 -0.88
C ASP A 290 13.92 9.03 0.45
N THR A 291 14.64 9.28 1.56
CA THR A 291 14.06 9.29 2.90
C THR A 291 13.14 10.50 3.08
N ASP A 292 13.58 11.67 2.63
CA ASP A 292 12.85 12.92 2.84
C ASP A 292 11.50 12.92 2.12
N ARG A 293 11.43 12.41 0.89
CA ARG A 293 10.17 12.27 0.13
C ARG A 293 9.15 11.39 0.84
N LEU A 294 9.60 10.30 1.45
CA LEU A 294 8.75 9.37 2.18
C LEU A 294 8.29 9.95 3.52
N LEU A 295 9.15 10.72 4.19
CA LEU A 295 8.76 11.43 5.42
C LEU A 295 7.67 12.48 5.20
N VAL A 296 7.50 13.01 3.98
CA VAL A 296 6.33 13.87 3.66
C VAL A 296 5.01 13.09 3.82
N LEU A 297 4.98 11.81 3.43
CA LEU A 297 3.79 10.96 3.63
C LEU A 297 3.55 10.68 5.11
N TYR A 298 4.61 10.41 5.86
CA TYR A 298 4.57 10.27 7.32
C TYR A 298 3.99 11.52 7.99
N ASP A 299 4.52 12.69 7.64
CA ASP A 299 4.13 13.98 8.23
C ASP A 299 2.66 14.31 7.92
N ARG A 300 2.19 13.99 6.70
CA ARG A 300 0.78 14.15 6.32
C ARG A 300 -0.16 13.25 7.13
N SER A 301 0.26 12.02 7.42
CA SER A 301 -0.50 11.10 8.27
C SER A 301 -0.47 11.56 9.73
N ALA A 302 0.65 12.09 10.21
CA ALA A 302 0.76 12.69 11.53
C ALA A 302 -0.18 13.90 11.71
N GLN A 303 -0.31 14.76 10.70
CA GLN A 303 -1.23 15.91 10.74
C GLN A 303 -2.70 15.52 10.88
N ARG A 304 -3.10 14.31 10.46
CA ARG A 304 -4.46 13.77 10.67
C ARG A 304 -4.66 13.18 12.07
N GLY A 305 -3.62 13.10 12.87
CA GLY A 305 -3.66 12.43 14.18
C GLY A 305 -3.58 10.90 14.09
N ASP A 306 -3.16 10.34 12.94
CA ASP A 306 -3.02 8.89 12.80
C ASP A 306 -1.97 8.35 13.80
N PRO A 307 -2.09 7.13 14.32
CA PRO A 307 -1.09 6.54 15.22
C PRO A 307 0.22 6.24 14.48
N PHE A 308 1.32 6.06 15.23
CA PHE A 308 2.66 5.86 14.68
C PHE A 308 2.72 4.74 13.63
N GLU A 309 2.08 3.62 13.92
CA GLU A 309 2.02 2.44 13.08
C GLU A 309 1.33 2.71 11.75
N GLU A 310 0.24 3.47 11.74
CA GLU A 310 -0.48 3.82 10.51
C GLU A 310 0.34 4.76 9.63
N ARG A 311 1.08 5.69 10.25
CA ARG A 311 2.04 6.54 9.53
C ARG A 311 3.14 5.70 8.88
N MET A 312 3.68 4.72 9.61
CA MET A 312 4.72 3.82 9.12
C MET A 312 4.21 2.86 8.04
N LYS A 313 3.00 2.30 8.19
CA LYS A 313 2.34 1.49 7.17
C LYS A 313 2.18 2.25 5.86
N LEU A 314 1.75 3.52 5.91
CA LEU A 314 1.61 4.36 4.71
C LEU A 314 2.94 4.51 3.98
N VAL A 315 4.02 4.78 4.73
CA VAL A 315 5.37 4.93 4.17
C VAL A 315 5.87 3.61 3.57
N LEU A 316 5.79 2.51 4.31
CA LEU A 316 6.29 1.22 3.85
C LEU A 316 5.47 0.68 2.67
N LYS A 317 4.15 0.91 2.64
CA LYS A 317 3.33 0.63 1.47
C LYS A 317 3.83 1.38 0.23
N ALA A 318 4.15 2.67 0.37
CA ALA A 318 4.70 3.47 -0.72
C ALA A 318 6.06 2.94 -1.20
N VAL A 319 6.89 2.42 -0.29
CA VAL A 319 8.14 1.73 -0.64
C VAL A 319 7.86 0.45 -1.41
N LEU A 320 6.99 -0.43 -0.90
CA LEU A 320 6.72 -1.76 -1.48
C LEU A 320 5.97 -1.73 -2.82
N ALA A 321 5.29 -0.62 -3.13
CA ALA A 321 4.67 -0.38 -4.43
C ALA A 321 5.49 0.59 -5.31
N GLY A 322 6.63 1.09 -4.79
CA GLY A 322 7.44 2.10 -5.46
C GLY A 322 8.34 1.52 -6.54
N PRO A 323 8.73 2.31 -7.55
CA PRO A 323 9.53 1.83 -8.67
C PRO A 323 10.91 1.32 -8.24
N GLU A 324 11.53 1.96 -7.25
CA GLU A 324 12.85 1.59 -6.71
C GLU A 324 12.86 0.22 -6.02
N PHE A 325 11.68 -0.24 -5.58
CA PHE A 325 11.50 -1.56 -5.00
C PHE A 325 11.07 -2.58 -6.05
N LEU A 326 10.09 -2.23 -6.88
CA LEU A 326 9.49 -3.14 -7.86
C LEU A 326 10.39 -3.41 -9.05
N PHE A 327 11.25 -2.46 -9.45
CA PHE A 327 12.08 -2.60 -10.64
C PHE A 327 13.54 -2.85 -10.32
N ARG A 328 14.17 -3.55 -11.25
CA ARG A 328 15.60 -3.68 -11.37
C ARG A 328 16.00 -2.94 -12.63
N PHE A 329 16.77 -1.89 -12.43
CA PHE A 329 17.35 -1.13 -13.51
C PHE A 329 18.81 -0.89 -13.18
N GLU A 330 19.63 -0.87 -14.22
CA GLU A 330 20.99 -0.38 -14.13
C GLU A 330 20.95 1.14 -14.22
N ARG A 331 21.72 1.82 -13.37
CA ARG A 331 21.83 3.26 -13.50
C ARG A 331 22.50 3.56 -14.83
N ARG A 332 21.87 4.41 -15.63
CA ARG A 332 22.48 4.88 -16.87
C ARG A 332 23.72 5.67 -16.48
N ASN A 333 24.89 5.20 -16.90
CA ASN A 333 26.12 5.94 -16.68
C ASN A 333 26.08 7.28 -17.43
N GLU A 334 26.51 8.34 -16.75
CA GLU A 334 26.51 9.71 -17.27
C GLU A 334 27.56 9.88 -18.38
N LYS A 335 28.60 9.04 -18.38
CA LYS A 335 29.65 9.05 -19.39
C LYS A 335 29.29 8.10 -20.54
N PRO A 336 29.35 8.57 -21.80
CA PRO A 336 29.19 7.69 -22.96
C PRO A 336 30.37 6.73 -23.06
N GLY A 337 30.11 5.50 -23.56
CA GLY A 337 31.14 4.48 -23.82
C GLY A 337 31.06 3.25 -22.91
N ILE A 338 31.96 2.30 -23.17
CA ILE A 338 32.10 1.06 -22.38
C ILE A 338 32.73 1.41 -21.04
N HIS A 339 32.15 0.89 -19.95
CA HIS A 339 32.59 1.13 -18.59
C HIS A 339 32.48 -0.17 -17.78
N PRO A 340 33.33 -0.34 -16.75
CA PRO A 340 33.23 -1.49 -15.86
C PRO A 340 31.92 -1.44 -15.07
N LEU A 341 31.30 -2.62 -14.88
CA LEU A 341 30.11 -2.75 -14.06
C LEU A 341 30.45 -2.62 -12.57
N GLY A 342 29.69 -1.83 -11.84
CA GLY A 342 29.74 -1.79 -10.39
C GLY A 342 29.16 -3.06 -9.76
N GLN A 343 29.45 -3.30 -8.47
CA GLN A 343 28.96 -4.48 -7.75
C GLN A 343 27.42 -4.63 -7.78
N HIS A 344 26.70 -3.51 -7.75
CA HIS A 344 25.23 -3.51 -7.80
C HIS A 344 24.70 -3.88 -9.20
N GLU A 345 25.35 -3.37 -10.24
CA GLU A 345 24.99 -3.68 -11.64
C GLU A 345 25.28 -5.15 -11.93
N LEU A 346 26.44 -5.66 -11.50
CA LEU A 346 26.78 -7.08 -11.62
C LEU A 346 25.74 -7.97 -10.90
N ALA A 347 25.33 -7.61 -9.68
CA ALA A 347 24.30 -8.34 -8.94
C ALA A 347 22.91 -8.27 -9.62
N VAL A 348 22.60 -7.20 -10.37
CA VAL A 348 21.39 -7.12 -11.19
C VAL A 348 21.44 -8.08 -12.38
N ARG A 349 22.62 -8.26 -12.99
CA ARG A 349 22.78 -9.18 -14.14
C ARG A 349 22.80 -10.66 -13.80
N LEU A 350 23.25 -11.03 -12.60
CA LEU A 350 23.44 -12.43 -12.18
C LEU A 350 22.18 -13.13 -11.68
N SER A 351 21.05 -12.44 -11.69
CA SER A 351 19.79 -12.87 -11.07
C SER A 351 18.61 -12.69 -11.99
#